data_AF-A0A0S8I1Y9-F1
#
_entry.id   AF-A0A0S8I1Y9-F1
#
_cell.length_a   1.000
_cell.length_b   1.000
_cell.length_c   1.000
_cell.angle_alpha   90.00
_cell.angle_beta   90.00
_cell.angle_gamma   90.00
#
_symmetry.space_group_name_H-M   'P 1'
#
loop_
_entity.id
_entity.type
_entity.pdbx_description
1 polymer ?
#
loop_
_entity_poly.entity_id
_entity_poly.type
_entity_poly.pdbx_seq_one_letter_code
_entity_poly.pdbx_strand_id
1 'polypeptide(L)'
;MQKFWACLLILGSMGIAYGVYQKYWYSDLIQKSVESIEANRLDQQYLEEAKKGLFSSDGLIAYNMGVRAYRADDLKKASQYFYEVIRSSRDLTAKKQAYYNLGNILAQLELPRKAKEMYEESLRLDPNDWESKYNLERLYAFYLQAFPDEGNQASLPQEPGKKGSEHRQPGSSGRDQPDI
;
A
#
# COMPACT_ATOMS: atom_id res chain seq x y z
N MET A 1 8.89 46.80 26.10
CA MET A 1 9.68 46.22 25.00
C MET A 1 10.52 45.02 25.46
N GLN A 2 11.50 45.18 26.37
CA GLN A 2 12.42 44.09 26.75
C GLN A 2 11.74 42.86 27.39
N LYS A 3 10.75 43.06 28.28
CA LYS A 3 9.96 41.98 28.91
C LYS A 3 9.09 41.19 27.90
N PHE A 4 8.68 41.83 26.81
CA PHE A 4 7.88 41.20 25.75
C PHE A 4 8.72 40.25 24.90
N TRP A 5 9.93 40.67 24.52
CA TRP A 5 10.90 39.81 23.83
C TRP A 5 11.37 38.63 24.68
N ALA A 6 11.53 38.82 26.00
CA ALA A 6 11.84 37.73 26.92
C ALA A 6 10.73 36.66 26.97
N CYS A 7 9.45 37.07 26.97
CA CYS A 7 8.32 36.14 26.94
C CYS A 7 8.25 35.37 25.61
N LEU A 8 8.49 36.04 24.47
CA LEU A 8 8.53 35.39 23.16
C LEU A 8 9.63 34.33 23.05
N LEU A 9 10.81 34.59 23.63
CA LEU A 9 11.91 33.61 23.65
C LEU A 9 11.59 32.37 24.50
N ILE A 10 10.93 32.56 25.65
CA ILE A 10 10.51 31.44 26.52
C ILE A 10 9.42 30.60 25.83
N LEU A 11 8.44 31.25 25.20
CA LEU A 11 7.39 30.54 24.45
C LEU A 11 7.98 29.80 23.25
N GLY A 12 8.95 30.39 22.55
CA GLY A 12 9.65 29.76 21.43
C GLY A 12 10.46 28.53 21.86
N SER A 13 11.23 28.63 22.95
CA SER A 13 12.01 27.49 23.46
C SER A 13 11.13 26.35 23.96
N MET A 14 10.00 26.68 24.60
CA MET A 14 9.00 25.71 25.05
C MET A 14 8.31 25.01 23.86
N GLY A 15 8.03 25.73 22.77
CA GLY A 15 7.53 25.15 21.52
C GLY A 15 8.53 24.19 20.84
N ILE A 16 9.82 24.55 20.83
CA ILE A 16 10.88 23.68 20.29
C ILE A 16 11.03 22.42 21.15
N ALA A 17 11.08 22.57 22.47
CA ALA A 17 11.16 21.44 23.39
C ALA A 17 9.95 20.49 23.25
N TYR A 18 8.75 21.04 23.08
CA TYR A 18 7.54 20.26 22.83
C TYR A 18 7.61 19.51 21.49
N GLY A 19 8.02 20.18 20.41
CA GLY A 19 8.19 19.54 19.10
C GLY A 19 9.25 18.43 19.12
N VAL A 20 10.35 18.64 19.83
CA VAL A 20 11.41 17.63 20.03
C VAL A 20 10.89 16.45 20.85
N TYR A 21 10.20 16.72 21.96
CA TYR A 21 9.58 15.68 22.80
C TYR A 21 8.59 14.83 22.01
N GLN A 22 7.69 15.47 21.26
CA GLN A 22 6.74 14.77 20.40
C GLN A 22 7.46 13.91 19.34
N LYS A 23 8.53 14.43 18.71
CA LYS A 23 9.29 13.67 17.71
C LYS A 23 9.94 12.42 18.29
N TYR A 24 10.59 12.51 19.45
CA TYR A 24 11.25 11.37 20.09
C TYR A 24 10.26 10.35 20.64
N TRP A 25 9.19 10.81 21.30
CA TRP A 25 8.13 9.94 21.78
C TRP A 25 7.47 9.18 20.62
N TYR A 26 7.22 9.87 19.50
CA TYR A 26 6.67 9.26 18.31
C TYR A 26 7.61 8.21 17.69
N SER A 27 8.93 8.47 17.61
CA SER A 27 9.86 7.48 17.05
C SER A 27 9.93 6.20 17.89
N ASP A 28 9.96 6.33 19.22
CA ASP A 28 9.94 5.18 20.15
C ASP A 28 8.64 4.37 20.02
N LEU A 29 7.51 5.06 19.88
CA LEU A 29 6.21 4.42 19.73
C LEU A 29 6.08 3.65 18.40
N ILE A 30 6.59 4.22 17.31
CA ILE A 30 6.65 3.52 16.01
C ILE A 30 7.55 2.30 16.10
N GLN A 31 8.73 2.43 16.71
CA GLN A 31 9.64 1.31 16.89
C GLN A 31 8.98 0.17 17.67
N LYS A 32 8.36 0.47 18.81
CA LYS A 32 7.59 -0.53 19.58
C LYS A 32 6.45 -1.13 18.77
N SER A 33 5.77 -0.33 17.95
CA SER A 33 4.72 -0.84 17.06
C SER A 33 5.29 -1.86 16.06
N VAL A 34 6.46 -1.59 15.48
CA VAL A 34 7.13 -2.47 14.51
C VAL A 34 7.64 -3.74 15.19
N GLU A 35 8.27 -3.63 16.35
CA GLU A 35 8.70 -4.78 17.17
C GLU A 35 7.51 -5.68 17.54
N SER A 36 6.37 -5.07 17.88
CA SER A 36 5.13 -5.78 18.19
C SER A 36 4.57 -6.56 16.98
N ILE A 37 4.76 -6.01 15.77
CA ILE A 37 4.39 -6.68 14.50
C ILE A 37 5.28 -7.88 14.27
N GLU A 38 6.60 -7.73 14.38
CA GLU A 38 7.58 -8.82 14.26
C GLU A 38 7.31 -9.95 15.26
N ALA A 39 6.95 -9.61 16.49
CA ALA A 39 6.60 -10.57 17.53
C ALA A 39 5.20 -11.21 17.37
N ASN A 40 4.43 -10.82 16.34
CA ASN A 40 3.01 -11.15 16.17
C ASN A 40 2.13 -10.82 17.39
N ARG A 41 2.63 -9.98 18.30
CA ARG A 41 1.97 -9.53 19.52
C ARG A 41 1.65 -8.06 19.34
N LEU A 42 0.48 -7.77 18.80
CA LEU A 42 0.04 -6.40 18.63
C LEU A 42 -0.85 -5.99 19.79
N ASP A 43 -0.40 -5.00 20.53
CA ASP A 43 -1.26 -4.29 21.46
C ASP A 43 -2.03 -3.22 20.68
N GLN A 44 -3.35 -3.34 20.66
CA GLN A 44 -4.23 -2.32 20.07
C GLN A 44 -3.98 -0.95 20.72
N GLN A 45 -3.54 -0.92 21.98
CA GLN A 45 -3.22 0.30 22.69
C GLN A 45 -2.09 1.10 22.03
N TYR A 46 -0.97 0.46 21.67
CA TYR A 46 0.16 1.15 21.05
C TYR A 46 -0.18 1.73 19.68
N LEU A 47 -1.04 1.05 18.93
CA LEU A 47 -1.54 1.55 17.65
C LEU A 47 -2.46 2.76 17.81
N GLU A 48 -3.40 2.71 18.75
CA GLU A 48 -4.28 3.85 19.04
C GLU A 48 -3.52 5.05 19.62
N GLU A 49 -2.44 4.80 20.34
CA GLU A 49 -1.55 5.85 20.83
C GLU A 49 -0.71 6.45 19.70
N ALA A 50 -0.23 5.63 18.76
CA ALA A 50 0.52 6.11 17.59
C ALA A 50 -0.31 7.02 16.69
N LYS A 51 -1.62 6.73 16.53
CA LYS A 51 -2.57 7.56 15.78
C LYS A 51 -2.81 8.96 16.37
N LYS A 52 -2.55 9.16 17.67
CA LYS A 52 -2.77 10.45 18.35
C LYS A 52 -1.61 11.42 18.19
N GLY A 53 -0.46 10.95 17.70
CA GLY A 53 0.72 11.79 17.48
C GLY A 53 0.51 12.76 16.33
N LEU A 54 0.93 14.02 16.50
CA LEU A 54 0.79 15.09 15.49
C LEU A 54 1.47 14.78 14.13
N PHE A 55 2.39 13.81 14.11
CA PHE A 55 3.13 13.36 12.92
C PHE A 55 2.80 11.92 12.50
N SER A 56 1.69 11.35 12.97
CA SER A 56 1.26 10.02 12.54
C SER A 56 1.03 10.02 11.03
N SER A 57 1.88 9.31 10.28
CA SER A 57 1.58 9.06 8.87
C SER A 57 0.51 7.97 8.83
N ASP A 58 -0.73 8.35 8.55
CA ASP A 58 -1.86 7.43 8.37
C ASP A 58 -1.48 6.24 7.48
N GLY A 59 -0.63 6.49 6.47
CA GLY A 59 -0.10 5.46 5.58
C GLY A 59 0.79 4.40 6.24
N LEU A 60 1.63 4.76 7.22
CA LEU A 60 2.48 3.80 7.93
C LEU A 60 1.65 2.91 8.87
N ILE A 61 0.68 3.52 9.57
CA ILE A 61 -0.22 2.79 10.46
C ILE A 61 -1.09 1.83 9.66
N ALA A 62 -1.67 2.29 8.54
CA ALA A 62 -2.42 1.43 7.63
C ALA A 62 -1.54 0.29 7.09
N TYR A 63 -0.31 0.57 6.68
CA TYR A 63 0.62 -0.47 6.18
C TYR A 63 0.85 -1.57 7.23
N ASN A 64 1.18 -1.17 8.45
CA ASN A 64 1.41 -2.08 9.57
C ASN A 64 0.18 -2.93 9.90
N MET A 65 -1.01 -2.33 9.85
CA MET A 65 -2.28 -3.04 10.01
C MET A 65 -2.53 -4.04 8.87
N GLY A 66 -2.16 -3.69 7.64
CA GLY A 66 -2.19 -4.59 6.49
C GLY A 66 -1.28 -5.81 6.67
N VAL A 67 -0.03 -5.60 7.08
CA VAL A 67 0.93 -6.68 7.36
C VAL A 67 0.41 -7.61 8.45
N ARG A 68 -0.17 -7.07 9.53
CA ARG A 68 -0.80 -7.89 10.57
C ARG A 68 -1.91 -8.76 10.01
N ALA A 69 -2.86 -8.13 9.32
CA ALA A 69 -4.01 -8.85 8.77
C ALA A 69 -3.56 -9.95 7.81
N TYR A 70 -2.53 -9.68 7.00
CA TYR A 70 -1.92 -10.67 6.11
C TYR A 70 -1.32 -11.86 6.88
N ARG A 71 -0.54 -11.59 7.94
CA ARG A 71 0.02 -12.65 8.80
C ARG A 71 -1.04 -13.46 9.54
N ALA A 72 -2.22 -12.88 9.77
CA ALA A 72 -3.37 -13.54 10.34
C ALA A 72 -4.23 -14.28 9.30
N ASP A 73 -3.80 -14.32 8.03
CA ASP A 73 -4.54 -14.86 6.88
C ASP A 73 -5.90 -14.18 6.61
N ASP A 74 -6.14 -13.01 7.21
CA ASP A 74 -7.29 -12.15 6.90
C ASP A 74 -6.97 -11.31 5.66
N LEU A 75 -6.89 -12.00 4.51
CA LEU A 75 -6.49 -11.43 3.22
C LEU A 75 -7.38 -10.26 2.82
N LYS A 76 -8.69 -10.32 3.12
CA LYS A 76 -9.64 -9.26 2.82
C LYS A 76 -9.28 -7.96 3.56
N LYS A 77 -9.04 -8.05 4.87
CA LYS A 77 -8.69 -6.88 5.67
C LYS A 77 -7.28 -6.37 5.34
N ALA A 78 -6.36 -7.28 5.04
CA ALA A 78 -5.03 -6.92 4.57
C ALA A 78 -5.10 -6.06 3.30
N SER A 79 -5.87 -6.50 2.29
CA SER A 79 -6.05 -5.74 1.06
C SER A 79 -6.66 -4.37 1.30
N GLN A 80 -7.66 -4.25 2.18
CA GLN A 80 -8.28 -2.96 2.51
C GLN A 80 -7.25 -1.96 3.06
N TYR A 81 -6.40 -2.41 3.99
CA TYR A 81 -5.35 -1.57 4.54
C TYR A 81 -4.28 -1.20 3.52
N PHE A 82 -3.84 -2.13 2.68
CA PHE A 82 -2.85 -1.81 1.64
C PHE A 82 -3.40 -0.83 0.59
N TYR A 83 -4.68 -0.95 0.21
CA TYR A 83 -5.33 0.07 -0.63
C TYR A 83 -5.41 1.43 0.06
N GLU A 84 -5.61 1.46 1.38
CA GLU A 84 -5.55 2.70 2.15
C GLU A 84 -4.18 3.35 2.05
N VAL A 85 -3.08 2.60 2.21
CA VAL A 85 -1.70 3.10 2.03
C VAL A 85 -1.53 3.74 0.65
N ILE A 86 -1.94 3.05 -0.40
CA ILE A 86 -1.82 3.53 -1.80
C ILE A 86 -2.57 4.86 -1.99
N ARG A 87 -3.75 4.99 -1.38
CA ARG A 87 -4.61 6.17 -1.50
C ARG A 87 -4.11 7.36 -0.68
N SER A 88 -3.74 7.15 0.57
CA SER A 88 -3.53 8.24 1.53
C SER A 88 -2.06 8.59 1.78
N SER A 89 -1.14 7.64 1.61
CA SER A 89 0.27 7.87 1.90
C SER A 89 0.89 8.88 0.93
N ARG A 90 1.84 9.67 1.41
CA ARG A 90 2.77 10.44 0.56
C ARG A 90 4.13 9.74 0.39
N ASP A 91 4.38 8.71 1.18
CA ASP A 91 5.61 7.92 1.12
C ASP A 91 5.53 6.90 -0.02
N LEU A 92 6.35 7.11 -1.04
CA LEU A 92 6.44 6.24 -2.22
C LEU A 92 6.97 4.85 -1.85
N THR A 93 7.82 4.74 -0.83
CA THR A 93 8.34 3.45 -0.36
C THR A 93 7.21 2.62 0.25
N ALA A 94 6.38 3.23 1.09
CA ALA A 94 5.21 2.56 1.67
C ALA A 94 4.19 2.15 0.60
N LYS A 95 3.96 2.98 -0.43
CA LYS A 95 3.07 2.62 -1.55
C LYS A 95 3.63 1.45 -2.36
N LYS A 96 4.92 1.47 -2.65
CA LYS A 96 5.62 0.40 -3.34
C LYS A 96 5.47 -0.93 -2.60
N GLN A 97 5.74 -0.93 -1.29
CA GLN A 97 5.52 -2.11 -0.44
C GLN A 97 4.05 -2.54 -0.36
N ALA A 98 3.10 -1.61 -0.35
CA ALA A 98 1.68 -1.94 -0.37
C ALA A 98 1.24 -2.61 -1.69
N TYR A 99 1.72 -2.12 -2.84
CA TYR A 99 1.51 -2.77 -4.13
C TYR A 99 2.12 -4.18 -4.17
N TYR A 100 3.36 -4.35 -3.72
CA TYR A 100 3.99 -5.66 -3.61
C TYR A 100 3.16 -6.65 -2.77
N ASN A 101 2.71 -6.23 -1.58
CA ASN A 101 1.91 -7.10 -0.70
C ASN A 101 0.51 -7.40 -1.27
N LEU A 102 -0.12 -6.47 -1.97
CA LEU A 102 -1.36 -6.75 -2.71
C LEU A 102 -1.12 -7.78 -3.82
N GLY A 103 0.02 -7.69 -4.51
CA GLY A 103 0.43 -8.70 -5.49
C GLY A 103 0.54 -10.10 -4.87
N ASN A 104 1.14 -10.21 -3.69
CA ASN A 104 1.23 -11.48 -2.96
C ASN A 104 -0.15 -12.03 -2.58
N ILE A 105 -1.03 -11.17 -2.02
CA ILE A 105 -2.40 -11.55 -1.67
C ILE A 105 -3.16 -12.05 -2.90
N LEU A 106 -3.08 -11.31 -4.01
CA LEU A 106 -3.76 -11.67 -5.25
C LEU A 106 -3.21 -12.97 -5.85
N ALA A 107 -1.91 -13.21 -5.74
CA ALA A 107 -1.32 -14.48 -6.16
C ALA A 107 -1.80 -15.64 -5.28
N GLN A 108 -1.90 -15.45 -3.96
CA GLN A 108 -2.43 -16.45 -3.02
C GLN A 108 -3.92 -16.74 -3.27
N LEU A 109 -4.68 -15.74 -3.73
CA LEU A 109 -6.08 -15.88 -4.13
C LEU A 109 -6.26 -16.43 -5.55
N GLU A 110 -5.20 -16.91 -6.19
CA GLU A 110 -5.22 -17.45 -7.55
C GLU A 110 -5.74 -16.44 -8.59
N LEU A 111 -5.43 -15.16 -8.39
CA LEU A 111 -5.75 -14.04 -9.29
C LEU A 111 -4.47 -13.52 -9.95
N PRO A 112 -3.81 -14.31 -10.82
CA PRO A 112 -2.49 -14.00 -11.33
C PRO A 112 -2.44 -12.69 -12.12
N ARG A 113 -3.44 -12.37 -12.96
CA ARG A 113 -3.43 -11.12 -13.74
C ARG A 113 -3.43 -9.87 -12.86
N LYS A 114 -4.27 -9.86 -11.83
CA LYS A 114 -4.32 -8.77 -10.87
C LYS A 114 -3.03 -8.70 -10.05
N ALA A 115 -2.49 -9.86 -9.66
CA ALA A 115 -1.20 -9.91 -8.97
C ALA A 115 -0.07 -9.28 -9.81
N LYS A 116 -0.03 -9.62 -11.10
CA LYS A 116 0.88 -9.00 -12.09
C LYS A 116 0.75 -7.49 -12.07
N GLU A 117 -0.46 -6.95 -12.21
CA GLU A 117 -0.70 -5.50 -12.24
C GLU A 117 -0.12 -4.83 -10.98
N MET A 118 -0.32 -5.42 -9.81
CA MET A 118 0.20 -4.86 -8.57
C MET A 118 1.74 -4.93 -8.49
N TYR A 119 2.37 -6.02 -8.94
CA TYR A 119 3.84 -6.07 -9.01
C TYR A 119 4.40 -5.05 -10.02
N GLU A 120 3.73 -4.83 -11.15
CA GLU A 120 4.12 -3.81 -12.13
C GLU A 120 3.98 -2.39 -11.56
N GLU A 121 2.94 -2.11 -10.78
CA GLU A 121 2.80 -0.84 -10.05
C GLU A 121 3.92 -0.65 -9.01
N SER A 122 4.30 -1.71 -8.28
CA SER A 122 5.45 -1.69 -7.37
C SER A 122 6.75 -1.34 -8.10
N LEU A 123 7.04 -2.03 -9.21
CA LEU A 123 8.23 -1.80 -10.03
C LEU A 123 8.23 -0.44 -10.73
N ARG A 124 7.06 0.17 -10.95
CA ARG A 124 6.98 1.55 -11.47
C ARG A 124 7.46 2.56 -10.44
N LEU A 125 7.21 2.31 -9.16
CA LEU A 125 7.69 3.16 -8.07
C LEU A 125 9.16 2.91 -7.75
N ASP A 126 9.59 1.65 -7.83
CA ASP A 126 10.98 1.24 -7.61
C ASP A 126 11.39 0.13 -8.60
N PRO A 127 12.03 0.50 -9.73
CA PRO A 127 12.46 -0.48 -10.73
C PRO A 127 13.48 -1.51 -10.25
N ASN A 128 14.10 -1.28 -9.08
CA ASN A 128 15.11 -2.17 -8.50
C ASN A 128 14.55 -3.08 -7.39
N ASP A 129 13.23 -3.09 -7.16
CA ASP A 129 12.57 -3.96 -6.18
C ASP A 129 12.65 -5.42 -6.63
N TRP A 130 13.68 -6.12 -6.15
CA TRP A 130 13.99 -7.48 -6.56
C TRP A 130 12.90 -8.46 -6.14
N GLU A 131 12.20 -8.22 -5.01
CA GLU A 131 11.09 -9.04 -4.56
C GLU A 131 9.92 -9.01 -5.55
N SER A 132 9.48 -7.82 -5.98
CA SER A 132 8.41 -7.69 -6.98
C SER A 132 8.83 -8.29 -8.32
N LYS A 133 10.08 -8.07 -8.75
CA LYS A 133 10.60 -8.64 -9.99
C LYS A 133 10.60 -10.17 -9.96
N TYR A 134 11.12 -10.76 -8.88
CA TYR A 134 11.16 -12.20 -8.70
C TYR A 134 9.76 -12.82 -8.67
N ASN A 135 8.81 -12.22 -7.95
CA ASN A 135 7.44 -12.73 -7.89
C ASN A 135 6.71 -12.59 -9.23
N LEU A 136 6.93 -11.50 -9.97
CA LEU A 136 6.39 -11.30 -11.30
C LEU A 136 6.95 -12.33 -12.31
N GLU A 137 8.26 -12.58 -12.29
CA GLU A 137 8.89 -13.62 -13.12
C GLU A 137 8.34 -15.01 -12.81
N ARG A 138 8.19 -15.35 -11.53
CA ARG A 138 7.56 -16.62 -11.11
C ARG A 138 6.14 -16.73 -11.64
N LEU A 139 5.37 -15.65 -11.58
CA LEU A 139 4.01 -15.63 -12.08
C LEU A 139 3.93 -15.89 -13.60
N TYR A 140 4.85 -15.30 -14.37
CA TYR A 140 4.97 -15.57 -15.81
C TYR A 140 5.33 -17.02 -16.09
N ALA A 141 6.36 -17.54 -15.40
CA ALA A 141 6.89 -18.88 -15.64
C ALA A 141 5.88 -19.99 -15.33
N PHE A 142 5.08 -19.84 -14.27
CA PHE A 142 4.22 -20.93 -13.78
C PHE A 142 2.74 -20.78 -14.13
N TYR A 143 2.25 -19.56 -14.37
CA TYR A 143 0.80 -19.34 -14.56
C TYR A 143 0.47 -18.72 -15.90
N LEU A 144 1.03 -17.55 -16.23
CA LEU A 144 0.61 -16.82 -17.43
C LEU A 144 1.05 -17.51 -18.73
N GLN A 145 2.12 -18.32 -18.68
CA GLN A 145 2.54 -19.14 -19.83
C GLN A 145 1.64 -20.38 -20.04
N ALA A 146 1.07 -20.94 -18.97
CA ALA A 146 0.22 -22.13 -19.03
C ALA A 146 -1.26 -21.78 -19.28
N PHE A 147 -1.72 -20.62 -18.80
CA PHE A 147 -3.11 -20.18 -18.86
C PHE A 147 -3.21 -18.72 -19.36
N PRO A 148 -2.92 -18.47 -20.65
CA PRO A 148 -2.88 -17.12 -21.21
C PRO A 148 -4.24 -16.40 -21.17
N ASP A 149 -5.36 -17.11 -20.96
CA ASP A 149 -6.72 -16.54 -20.99
C ASP A 149 -7.56 -16.69 -19.69
N GLU A 150 -7.12 -17.47 -18.69
CA GLU A 150 -7.85 -17.64 -17.42
C GLU A 150 -7.29 -16.73 -16.30
N GLY A 151 -8.13 -16.26 -15.36
CA GLY A 151 -7.66 -15.49 -14.18
C GLY A 151 -8.48 -14.26 -13.75
N ASN A 152 -9.66 -14.01 -14.34
CA ASN A 152 -10.45 -12.79 -14.07
C ASN A 152 -11.68 -12.95 -13.16
N GLN A 153 -11.91 -14.10 -12.51
CA GLN A 153 -13.24 -14.39 -11.93
C GLN A 153 -13.41 -14.13 -10.43
N ALA A 154 -12.36 -13.87 -9.64
CA ALA A 154 -12.56 -13.49 -8.22
C ALA A 154 -12.37 -11.98 -7.98
N SER A 155 -13.35 -11.39 -7.31
CA SER A 155 -13.41 -9.96 -6.96
C SER A 155 -13.00 -9.78 -5.51
N LEU A 156 -11.79 -9.27 -5.26
CA LEU A 156 -11.52 -8.51 -4.04
C LEU A 156 -12.29 -7.18 -4.08
N PRO A 157 -12.51 -6.50 -2.95
CA PRO A 157 -13.04 -5.14 -2.95
C PRO A 157 -12.27 -4.31 -3.97
N GLN A 158 -12.97 -3.82 -5.00
CA GLN A 158 -12.33 -3.10 -6.10
C GLN A 158 -11.61 -1.86 -5.56
N GLU A 159 -10.48 -1.51 -6.18
CA GLU A 159 -9.88 -0.19 -6.03
C GLU A 159 -10.97 0.88 -6.14
N PRO A 160 -11.16 1.74 -5.13
CA PRO A 160 -12.00 2.91 -5.32
C PRO A 160 -11.25 3.88 -6.24
N GLY A 161 -11.48 3.82 -7.55
CA GLY A 161 -11.13 4.96 -8.43
C GLY A 161 -10.70 4.70 -9.88
N LYS A 162 -10.39 3.49 -10.35
CA LYS A 162 -10.10 3.30 -11.79
C LYS A 162 -11.37 3.03 -12.58
N LYS A 163 -12.01 4.10 -13.06
CA LYS A 163 -13.02 4.01 -14.14
C LYS A 163 -12.40 3.27 -15.33
N GLY A 164 -13.02 2.17 -15.72
CA GLY A 164 -12.55 1.29 -16.79
C GLY A 164 -12.35 2.05 -18.11
N SER A 165 -11.15 1.90 -18.69
CA SER A 165 -10.94 2.12 -20.11
C SER A 165 -11.37 0.85 -20.85
N GLU A 166 -12.66 0.75 -21.18
CA GLU A 166 -13.15 -0.22 -22.15
C GLU A 166 -12.46 0.04 -23.49
N HIS A 167 -11.52 -0.84 -23.84
CA HIS A 167 -10.95 -0.89 -25.18
C HIS A 167 -12.00 -1.51 -26.11
N ARG A 168 -12.88 -0.68 -26.67
CA ARG A 168 -13.74 -1.08 -27.79
C ARG A 168 -12.86 -1.22 -29.04
N GLN A 169 -12.53 -2.45 -29.41
CA GLN A 169 -12.10 -2.75 -30.77
C GLN A 169 -13.29 -2.56 -31.73
N PRO A 170 -13.16 -1.85 -32.86
CA PRO A 170 -14.12 -1.91 -33.94
C PRO A 170 -13.93 -3.24 -34.68
N GLY A 171 -14.94 -4.10 -34.61
CA GLY A 171 -15.00 -5.34 -35.40
C GLY A 171 -15.04 -5.04 -36.89
N SER A 172 -14.21 -5.76 -37.64
CA SER A 172 -14.23 -5.80 -39.09
C SER A 172 -15.30 -6.79 -39.58
N SER A 173 -16.31 -6.27 -40.29
CA SER A 173 -17.15 -7.03 -41.21
C SER A 173 -17.92 -6.04 -42.08
N GLY A 174 -17.59 -5.93 -43.36
CA GLY A 174 -18.38 -6.61 -44.37
C GLY A 174 -17.72 -6.48 -45.73
N ARG A 175 -17.58 -7.63 -46.40
CA ARG A 175 -17.20 -7.76 -47.80
C ARG A 175 -18.39 -7.29 -48.63
N ASP A 176 -18.19 -6.25 -49.43
CA ASP A 176 -19.09 -5.92 -50.54
C ASP A 176 -18.40 -6.27 -51.85
N GLN A 177 -18.84 -7.37 -52.45
CA GLN A 177 -19.19 -7.56 -53.88
C GLN A 177 -19.15 -9.05 -54.25
N PRO A 178 -19.87 -9.49 -55.31
CA PRO A 178 -20.75 -8.75 -56.22
C PRO A 178 -22.14 -9.42 -56.36
N ASP A 179 -23.06 -8.80 -57.12
CA ASP A 179 -23.91 -9.54 -58.07
C ASP A 179 -24.51 -8.59 -59.13
N ILE A 180 -24.15 -8.92 -60.39
CA ILE A 180 -24.75 -8.62 -61.72
C ILE A 180 -24.74 -7.17 -62.22
#